data_AF-P15349-F1
#
_entry.id   AF-P15349-F1
#
_cell.length_a   1.000
_cell.length_b   1.000
_cell.length_c   1.000
_cell.angle_alpha   90.00
_cell.angle_beta   90.00
_cell.angle_gamma   90.00
#
_symmetry.space_group_name_H-M   'P 1'
#
loop_
_entity.id
_entity.type
_entity.pdbx_description
1 polymer ?
#
loop_
_entity_poly.entity_id
_entity_poly.type
_entity_poly.pdbx_seq_one_letter_code
_entity_poly.pdbx_strand_id
1 'polypeptide(L)'
;EFTSSTGDTVMIDEGALVEGTIDEDAVGAFGGEIVDTIVKQYGETRARVFINEVASLAMRAIMHFGFSIGIDDESISDAAEAQIDESMDNAYERVQELIDTYENDDLESLPGRTVDETLEMKIMQTLGKARDSAGDIADEHFDDDNPAVIMAESGARGSMLNLTQMAACVGQQAVRGERINRGYEGRTLSHFKPGDLSAEAHGFVEDSYRSGLTPREFFFHAMGGREGLVDTAVRTSKSGYLQRRLINALSELETQYDGTVRDTSDNIVQFEFGEDNTSPVKVSSSDDNEIDVDEIADRVLAAEFEDEGEEFAGEQATNLSESADDRMDRDRPSSHGAAPIDVPEVGDD
;
A
#
# COMPACT_ATOMS: atom_id res chain seq x y z
N GLU A 1 -11.79 -9.55 13.92
CA GLU A 1 -12.20 -9.08 12.59
C GLU A 1 -10.99 -8.39 11.96
N PHE A 2 -10.77 -8.54 10.66
CA PHE A 2 -9.75 -7.79 9.93
C PHE A 2 -10.16 -7.62 8.46
N THR A 3 -9.52 -6.69 7.74
CA THR A 3 -9.74 -6.50 6.30
C THR A 3 -8.72 -7.31 5.52
N SER A 4 -9.18 -8.09 4.55
CA SER A 4 -8.35 -8.91 3.67
C SER A 4 -7.69 -8.05 2.58
N SER A 5 -6.72 -8.62 1.86
CA SER A 5 -6.07 -7.95 0.71
C SER A 5 -7.04 -7.77 -0.46
N THR A 6 -8.08 -8.61 -0.55
CA THR A 6 -9.20 -8.47 -1.49
C THR A 6 -10.22 -7.41 -1.08
N GLY A 7 -10.06 -6.77 0.09
CA GLY A 7 -10.98 -5.75 0.61
C GLY A 7 -12.20 -6.31 1.33
N ASP A 8 -12.29 -7.63 1.50
CA ASP A 8 -13.38 -8.28 2.23
C ASP A 8 -13.14 -8.19 3.74
N THR A 9 -14.20 -8.03 4.52
CA THR A 9 -14.13 -8.17 5.98
C THR A 9 -14.07 -9.65 6.34
N VAL A 10 -12.99 -10.08 7.00
CA VAL A 10 -12.82 -11.44 7.51
C VAL A 10 -13.30 -11.51 8.95
N MET A 11 -14.31 -12.35 9.17
CA MET A 11 -14.90 -12.59 10.48
C MET A 11 -14.72 -14.05 10.88
N ILE A 12 -14.02 -14.25 12.00
CA ILE A 12 -13.84 -15.55 12.62
C ILE A 12 -14.44 -15.47 14.01
N ASP A 13 -15.44 -16.32 14.26
CA ASP A 13 -16.14 -16.40 15.53
C ASP A 13 -16.03 -17.82 16.08
N GLU A 14 -15.67 -17.95 17.36
CA GLU A 14 -15.41 -19.23 18.05
C GLU A 14 -14.53 -20.24 17.26
N GLY A 15 -13.59 -19.73 16.46
CA GLY A 15 -12.71 -20.56 15.62
C GLY A 15 -13.35 -21.09 14.33
N ALA A 16 -14.54 -20.62 13.96
CA ALA A 16 -15.18 -20.84 12.67
C ALA A 16 -15.08 -19.58 11.80
N LEU A 17 -14.69 -19.76 10.53
CA LEU A 17 -14.76 -18.69 9.54
C LEU A 17 -16.22 -18.44 9.17
N VAL A 18 -16.75 -17.27 9.54
CA VAL A 18 -18.14 -16.86 9.29
C VAL A 18 -18.27 -16.20 7.93
N GLU A 19 -17.38 -15.25 7.64
CA GLU A 19 -17.38 -14.45 6.42
C GLU A 19 -15.95 -14.05 6.03
N GLY A 20 -15.77 -13.71 4.75
CA GLY A 20 -14.54 -13.20 4.19
C GLY A 20 -13.63 -14.28 3.57
N THR A 21 -12.61 -13.80 2.86
CA THR A 21 -11.64 -14.61 2.13
C THR A 21 -10.32 -14.68 2.88
N ILE A 22 -9.69 -15.86 2.91
CA ILE A 22 -8.37 -16.06 3.54
C ILE A 22 -7.27 -15.88 2.48
N ASP A 23 -6.46 -14.84 2.63
CA ASP A 23 -5.39 -14.45 1.70
C ASP A 23 -4.05 -14.18 2.43
N GLU A 24 -3.15 -13.40 1.82
CA GLU A 24 -1.85 -13.05 2.42
C GLU A 24 -1.99 -12.32 3.76
N ASP A 25 -2.97 -11.43 3.93
CA ASP A 25 -3.13 -10.69 5.19
C ASP A 25 -3.65 -11.59 6.32
N ALA A 26 -4.30 -12.70 5.97
CA ALA A 26 -4.76 -13.67 6.95
C ALA A 26 -3.65 -14.61 7.43
N VAL A 27 -2.85 -15.16 6.51
CA VAL A 27 -1.91 -16.28 6.79
C VAL A 27 -0.48 -16.06 6.29
N GLY A 28 -0.19 -14.91 5.72
CA GLY A 28 1.09 -14.53 5.16
C GLY A 28 2.19 -14.37 6.20
N ALA A 29 3.43 -14.33 5.71
CA ALA A 29 4.61 -14.22 6.59
C ALA A 29 4.80 -12.81 7.16
N PHE A 30 4.21 -11.79 6.53
CA PHE A 30 4.31 -10.40 6.91
C PHE A 30 2.89 -9.85 7.08
N GLY A 31 2.42 -9.76 8.33
CA GLY A 31 1.07 -9.24 8.62
C GLY A 31 -0.04 -10.28 8.70
N GLY A 32 0.27 -11.59 8.72
CA GLY A 32 -0.73 -12.64 8.85
C GLY A 32 -1.49 -12.60 10.19
N GLU A 33 -2.65 -11.93 10.22
CA GLU A 33 -3.43 -11.63 11.43
C GLU A 33 -3.87 -12.89 12.18
N ILE A 34 -4.30 -13.93 11.46
CA ILE A 34 -4.72 -15.20 12.08
C ILE A 34 -3.52 -15.89 12.72
N VAL A 35 -2.39 -15.93 12.01
CA VAL A 35 -1.19 -16.61 12.52
C VAL A 35 -0.66 -15.88 13.74
N ASP A 36 -0.59 -14.56 13.68
CA ASP A 36 -0.13 -13.72 14.79
C ASP A 36 -1.05 -13.86 16.02
N THR A 37 -2.37 -13.78 15.82
CA THR A 37 -3.37 -14.00 16.88
C THR A 37 -3.23 -15.38 17.50
N ILE A 38 -3.04 -16.44 16.70
CA ILE A 38 -2.85 -17.80 17.23
C ILE A 38 -1.56 -17.91 18.04
N VAL A 39 -0.47 -17.29 17.59
CA VAL A 39 0.80 -17.26 18.34
C VAL A 39 0.61 -16.57 19.69
N LYS A 40 -0.06 -15.41 19.71
CA LYS A 40 -0.25 -14.60 20.91
C LYS A 40 -1.20 -15.25 21.91
N GLN A 41 -2.33 -15.80 21.44
CA GLN A 41 -3.36 -16.35 22.31
C GLN A 41 -3.09 -17.82 22.72
N TYR A 42 -2.60 -18.65 21.80
CA TYR A 42 -2.47 -20.10 22.00
C TYR A 42 -1.02 -20.61 21.98
N GLY A 43 -0.06 -19.75 21.65
CA GLY A 43 1.36 -20.06 21.63
C GLY A 43 1.88 -20.66 20.33
N GLU A 44 3.20 -20.59 20.17
CA GLU A 44 3.93 -21.01 18.96
C GLU A 44 3.66 -22.45 18.54
N THR A 45 3.43 -23.35 19.50
CA THR A 45 3.17 -24.77 19.19
C THR A 45 1.86 -24.94 18.44
N ARG A 46 0.80 -24.20 18.82
CA ARG A 46 -0.49 -24.26 18.12
C ARG A 46 -0.37 -23.63 16.74
N ALA A 47 0.26 -22.46 16.63
CA ALA A 47 0.51 -21.78 15.37
C ALA A 47 1.27 -22.68 14.37
N ARG A 48 2.32 -23.36 14.83
CA ARG A 48 3.06 -24.33 14.02
C ARG A 48 2.17 -25.46 13.49
N VAL A 49 1.25 -25.98 14.32
CA VAL A 49 0.32 -27.03 13.88
C VAL A 49 -0.66 -26.45 12.85
N PHE A 50 -1.23 -25.29 13.11
CA PHE A 50 -2.16 -24.59 12.22
C PHE A 50 -1.56 -24.35 10.83
N ILE A 51 -0.34 -23.80 10.75
CA ILE A 51 0.35 -23.57 9.47
C ILE A 51 0.47 -24.87 8.66
N ASN A 52 0.81 -25.98 9.32
CA ASN A 52 0.93 -27.28 8.64
C ASN A 52 -0.43 -27.81 8.14
N GLU A 53 -1.49 -27.62 8.93
CA GLU A 53 -2.86 -28.03 8.59
C GLU A 53 -3.39 -27.24 7.39
N VAL A 54 -3.30 -25.91 7.44
CA VAL A 54 -3.73 -25.00 6.37
C VAL A 54 -2.93 -25.24 5.09
N ALA A 55 -1.59 -25.31 5.18
CA ALA A 55 -0.76 -25.56 4.00
C ALA A 55 -1.09 -26.91 3.35
N SER A 56 -1.29 -27.96 4.15
CA SER A 56 -1.65 -29.29 3.63
C SER A 56 -3.03 -29.29 2.96
N LEU A 57 -4.00 -28.59 3.55
CA LEU A 57 -5.35 -28.45 3.00
C LEU A 57 -5.34 -27.63 1.70
N ALA A 58 -4.68 -26.47 1.68
CA ALA A 58 -4.55 -25.61 0.52
C ALA A 58 -3.89 -26.35 -0.65
N MET A 59 -2.78 -27.07 -0.39
CA MET A 59 -2.14 -27.91 -1.39
C MET A 59 -3.08 -29.01 -1.89
N ARG A 60 -3.90 -29.62 -1.03
CA ARG A 60 -4.86 -30.63 -1.48
C ARG A 60 -6.00 -30.04 -2.31
N ALA A 61 -6.48 -28.87 -1.94
CA ALA A 61 -7.53 -28.15 -2.64
C ALA A 61 -7.07 -27.72 -4.03
N ILE A 62 -5.90 -27.07 -4.14
CA ILE A 62 -5.38 -26.62 -5.44
C ILE A 62 -5.07 -27.78 -6.39
N MET A 63 -4.66 -28.94 -5.86
CA MET A 63 -4.47 -30.17 -6.65
C MET A 63 -5.78 -30.71 -7.24
N HIS A 64 -6.94 -30.45 -6.63
CA HIS A 64 -8.24 -30.88 -7.15
C HIS A 64 -8.88 -29.84 -8.06
N PHE A 65 -8.79 -28.57 -7.69
CA PHE A 65 -9.33 -27.46 -8.46
C PHE A 65 -8.57 -27.31 -9.79
N GLY A 66 -7.24 -27.38 -9.73
CA GLY A 66 -6.36 -27.05 -10.85
C GLY A 66 -6.27 -25.54 -11.00
N PHE A 67 -5.05 -25.01 -10.87
CA PHE A 67 -4.78 -23.58 -11.04
C PHE A 67 -3.60 -23.43 -12.00
N SER A 68 -3.78 -22.61 -13.03
CA SER A 68 -2.78 -22.39 -14.07
C SER A 68 -2.95 -20.99 -14.65
N ILE A 69 -1.91 -20.50 -15.31
CA ILE A 69 -1.92 -19.23 -16.03
C ILE A 69 -1.54 -19.51 -17.50
N GLY A 70 -2.24 -18.88 -18.42
CA GLY A 70 -2.01 -18.89 -19.85
C GLY A 70 -1.70 -17.49 -20.37
N ILE A 71 -1.33 -17.42 -21.65
CA ILE A 71 -1.09 -16.12 -22.29
C ILE A 71 -2.39 -15.32 -22.47
N ASP A 72 -3.53 -16.01 -22.50
CA ASP A 72 -4.83 -15.37 -22.72
C ASP A 72 -5.29 -14.58 -21.49
N ASP A 73 -4.80 -14.93 -20.30
CA ASP A 73 -5.07 -14.25 -19.02
C ASP A 73 -4.47 -12.82 -18.97
N GLU A 74 -3.56 -12.50 -19.88
CA GLU A 74 -2.98 -11.17 -20.05
C GLU A 74 -3.63 -10.39 -21.22
N SER A 75 -4.69 -10.93 -21.81
CA SER A 75 -5.39 -10.29 -22.93
C SER A 75 -6.47 -9.35 -22.43
N ILE A 76 -6.51 -8.17 -23.02
CA ILE A 76 -7.58 -7.21 -22.83
C ILE A 76 -8.46 -7.16 -24.08
N SER A 77 -9.68 -6.67 -23.95
CA SER A 77 -10.60 -6.56 -25.09
C SER A 77 -10.15 -5.47 -26.07
N ASP A 78 -10.49 -5.61 -27.36
CA ASP A 78 -10.24 -4.56 -28.37
C ASP A 78 -10.79 -3.18 -27.94
N ALA A 79 -11.89 -3.17 -27.16
CA ALA A 79 -12.48 -1.94 -26.63
C ALA A 79 -11.63 -1.32 -25.51
N ALA A 80 -10.94 -2.12 -24.72
CA ALA A 80 -9.99 -1.67 -23.71
C ALA A 80 -8.69 -1.18 -24.36
N GLU A 81 -8.17 -1.92 -25.35
CA GLU A 81 -7.00 -1.48 -26.15
C GLU A 81 -7.26 -0.10 -26.77
N ALA A 82 -8.43 0.10 -27.40
CA ALA A 82 -8.78 1.40 -27.97
C ALA A 82 -8.86 2.54 -26.94
N GLN A 83 -9.32 2.26 -25.71
CA GLN A 83 -9.35 3.26 -24.63
C GLN A 83 -7.96 3.56 -24.07
N ILE A 84 -7.09 2.55 -23.98
CA ILE A 84 -5.69 2.72 -23.59
C ILE A 84 -4.96 3.56 -24.64
N ASP A 85 -5.14 3.26 -25.92
CA ASP A 85 -4.58 4.04 -27.03
C ASP A 85 -5.03 5.51 -26.96
N GLU A 86 -6.33 5.76 -26.72
CA GLU A 86 -6.85 7.11 -26.52
C GLU A 86 -6.21 7.81 -25.31
N SER A 87 -6.00 7.10 -24.20
CA SER A 87 -5.32 7.63 -23.01
C SER A 87 -3.85 7.99 -23.31
N MET A 88 -3.16 7.14 -24.09
CA MET A 88 -1.78 7.39 -24.52
C MET A 88 -1.68 8.59 -25.48
N ASP A 89 -2.58 8.69 -26.45
CA ASP A 89 -2.65 9.82 -27.38
C ASP A 89 -2.84 11.15 -26.63
N ASN A 90 -3.79 11.19 -25.68
CA ASN A 90 -3.99 12.35 -24.82
C ASN A 90 -2.74 12.70 -24.01
N ALA A 91 -2.00 11.71 -23.52
CA ALA A 91 -0.75 11.93 -22.81
C ALA A 91 0.34 12.50 -23.73
N TYR A 92 0.47 12.01 -24.96
CA TYR A 92 1.40 12.54 -25.94
C TYR A 92 1.08 13.99 -26.32
N GLU A 93 -0.20 14.32 -26.53
CA GLU A 93 -0.64 15.69 -26.77
C GLU A 93 -0.26 16.60 -25.60
N ARG A 94 -0.53 16.16 -24.37
CA ARG A 94 -0.20 16.91 -23.15
C ARG A 94 1.31 17.12 -22.98
N VAL A 95 2.12 16.13 -23.32
CA VAL A 95 3.59 16.25 -23.33
C VAL A 95 4.04 17.23 -24.39
N GLN A 96 3.45 17.21 -25.58
CA GLN A 96 3.77 18.18 -26.62
C GLN A 96 3.42 19.61 -26.20
N GLU A 97 2.26 19.83 -25.57
CA GLU A 97 1.89 21.15 -25.01
C GLU A 97 2.93 21.66 -24.00
N LEU A 98 3.45 20.76 -23.13
CA LEU A 98 4.48 21.11 -22.16
C LEU A 98 5.80 21.50 -22.84
N ILE A 99 6.19 20.75 -23.88
CA ILE A 99 7.38 21.05 -24.68
C ILE A 99 7.21 22.39 -25.40
N ASP A 100 6.07 22.65 -26.02
CA ASP A 100 5.79 23.90 -26.73
C ASP A 100 5.81 25.10 -25.75
N THR A 101 5.23 24.94 -24.56
CA THR A 101 5.26 25.97 -23.50
C THR A 101 6.69 26.27 -23.04
N TYR A 102 7.53 25.23 -22.96
CA TYR A 102 8.94 25.37 -22.63
C TYR A 102 9.74 26.06 -23.74
N GLU A 103 9.52 25.67 -25.00
CA GLU A 103 10.21 26.27 -26.16
C GLU A 103 9.82 27.74 -26.39
N ASN A 104 8.63 28.15 -25.94
CA ASN A 104 8.17 29.55 -25.96
C ASN A 104 8.63 30.38 -24.75
N ASP A 105 9.46 29.82 -23.85
CA ASP A 105 9.90 30.45 -22.59
C ASP A 105 8.74 30.81 -21.61
N ASP A 106 7.58 30.17 -21.76
CA ASP A 106 6.38 30.43 -20.95
C ASP A 106 6.26 29.48 -19.74
N LEU A 107 7.14 28.48 -19.62
CA LEU A 107 7.08 27.50 -18.55
C LEU A 107 7.61 28.05 -17.22
N GLU A 108 6.72 28.23 -16.24
CA GLU A 108 7.11 28.61 -14.89
C GLU A 108 7.85 27.48 -14.15
N SER A 109 8.99 27.82 -13.55
CA SER A 109 9.77 26.90 -12.71
C SER A 109 9.06 26.58 -11.40
N LEU A 110 9.09 25.32 -11.00
CA LEU A 110 8.66 24.91 -9.67
C LEU A 110 9.62 25.42 -8.59
N PRO A 111 9.12 25.67 -7.35
CA PRO A 111 9.97 26.16 -6.27
C PRO A 111 11.19 25.27 -6.01
N GLY A 112 12.38 25.87 -6.07
CA GLY A 112 13.65 25.18 -5.82
C GLY A 112 14.18 24.34 -6.99
N ARG A 113 13.57 24.45 -8.18
CA ARG A 113 13.95 23.69 -9.38
C ARG A 113 14.26 24.63 -10.54
N THR A 114 15.07 24.17 -11.48
CA THR A 114 15.25 24.87 -12.76
C THR A 114 14.02 24.70 -13.66
N VAL A 115 13.94 25.50 -14.73
CA VAL A 115 12.88 25.37 -15.74
C VAL A 115 12.98 23.99 -16.42
N ASP A 116 14.18 23.56 -16.79
CA ASP A 116 14.45 22.24 -17.40
C ASP A 116 14.00 21.09 -16.48
N GLU A 117 14.37 21.14 -15.19
CA GLU A 117 13.93 20.15 -14.21
C GLU A 117 12.40 20.16 -14.01
N THR A 118 11.79 21.34 -14.13
CA THR A 118 10.34 21.50 -14.03
C THR A 118 9.63 20.87 -15.22
N LEU A 119 10.15 21.05 -16.43
CA LEU A 119 9.66 20.37 -17.63
C LEU A 119 9.71 18.86 -17.44
N GLU A 120 10.89 18.33 -17.08
CA GLU A 120 11.10 16.89 -16.91
C GLU A 120 10.15 16.28 -15.89
N MET A 121 9.98 16.93 -14.74
CA MET A 121 9.03 16.45 -13.73
C MET A 121 7.58 16.47 -14.22
N LYS A 122 7.15 17.53 -14.92
CA LYS A 122 5.78 17.62 -15.45
C LYS A 122 5.53 16.56 -16.52
N ILE A 123 6.51 16.27 -17.37
CA ILE A 123 6.42 15.18 -18.34
C ILE A 123 6.33 13.84 -17.63
N MET A 124 7.23 13.55 -16.67
CA MET A 124 7.18 12.31 -15.90
C MET A 124 5.86 12.12 -15.16
N GLN A 125 5.30 13.18 -14.58
CA GLN A 125 4.00 13.12 -13.90
C GLN A 125 2.86 12.83 -14.89
N THR A 126 2.90 13.44 -16.08
CA THR A 126 1.89 13.22 -17.13
C THR A 126 1.93 11.78 -17.63
N LEU A 127 3.11 11.27 -17.93
CA LEU A 127 3.32 9.89 -18.39
C LEU A 127 3.03 8.86 -17.29
N GLY A 128 3.30 9.20 -16.02
CA GLY A 128 2.92 8.38 -14.87
C GLY A 128 1.41 8.21 -14.77
N LYS A 129 0.66 9.31 -14.89
CA LYS A 129 -0.82 9.27 -14.89
C LYS A 129 -1.39 8.49 -16.07
N ALA A 130 -0.77 8.59 -17.25
CA ALA A 130 -1.18 7.84 -18.42
C ALA A 130 -1.06 6.33 -18.19
N ARG A 131 0.07 5.90 -17.61
CA ARG A 131 0.28 4.50 -17.20
C ARG A 131 -0.77 4.05 -16.17
N ASP A 132 -1.01 4.87 -15.15
CA ASP A 132 -1.97 4.52 -14.08
C ASP A 132 -3.39 4.39 -14.67
N SER A 133 -3.81 5.34 -15.52
CA SER A 133 -5.10 5.27 -16.23
C SER A 133 -5.21 4.05 -17.14
N ALA A 134 -4.14 3.68 -17.84
CA ALA A 134 -4.11 2.46 -18.65
C ALA A 134 -4.21 1.19 -17.78
N GLY A 135 -3.66 1.24 -16.56
CA GLY A 135 -3.82 0.21 -15.55
C GLY A 135 -5.26 0.06 -15.10
N ASP A 136 -5.91 1.16 -14.73
CA ASP A 136 -7.31 1.17 -14.29
C ASP A 136 -8.25 0.64 -15.40
N ILE A 137 -8.03 1.07 -16.65
CA ILE A 137 -8.82 0.58 -17.80
C ILE A 137 -8.63 -0.92 -18.00
N ALA A 138 -7.39 -1.41 -17.90
CA ALA A 138 -7.11 -2.83 -18.05
C ALA A 138 -7.75 -3.65 -16.93
N ASP A 139 -7.68 -3.14 -15.69
CA ASP A 139 -8.27 -3.75 -14.50
C ASP A 139 -9.80 -3.93 -14.65
N GLU A 140 -10.50 -2.86 -15.06
CA GLU A 140 -11.95 -2.90 -15.31
C GLU A 140 -12.40 -3.92 -16.38
N HIS A 141 -11.47 -4.40 -17.22
CA HIS A 141 -11.77 -5.34 -18.31
C HIS A 141 -11.25 -6.76 -18.06
N PHE A 142 -10.52 -7.02 -16.97
CA PHE A 142 -10.20 -8.38 -16.59
C PHE A 142 -11.40 -9.02 -15.88
N ASP A 143 -11.64 -10.30 -16.17
CA ASP A 143 -12.63 -11.07 -15.41
C ASP A 143 -12.10 -11.37 -14.00
N ASP A 144 -12.95 -11.29 -12.98
CA ASP A 144 -12.58 -11.59 -11.58
C ASP A 144 -12.08 -13.05 -11.39
N ASP A 145 -12.45 -13.96 -12.29
CA ASP A 145 -11.99 -15.36 -12.27
C ASP A 145 -10.69 -15.59 -13.03
N ASN A 146 -10.08 -14.52 -13.56
CA ASN A 146 -8.78 -14.57 -14.22
C ASN A 146 -7.67 -15.00 -13.24
N PRO A 147 -6.94 -16.10 -13.52
CA PRO A 147 -5.88 -16.59 -12.64
C PRO A 147 -4.79 -15.56 -12.33
N ALA A 148 -4.47 -14.67 -13.27
CA ALA A 148 -3.45 -13.67 -13.08
C ALA A 148 -3.91 -12.59 -12.09
N VAL A 149 -5.17 -12.14 -12.22
CA VAL A 149 -5.80 -11.19 -11.28
C VAL A 149 -5.89 -11.81 -9.89
N ILE A 150 -6.39 -13.04 -9.78
CA ILE A 150 -6.46 -13.78 -8.51
C ILE A 150 -5.10 -13.85 -7.82
N MET A 151 -4.00 -14.11 -8.56
CA MET A 151 -2.65 -14.15 -7.99
C MET A 151 -2.14 -12.79 -7.51
N ALA A 152 -2.52 -11.72 -8.21
CA ALA A 152 -2.14 -10.35 -7.86
C ALA A 152 -2.91 -9.84 -6.65
N GLU A 153 -4.23 -10.03 -6.61
CA GLU A 153 -5.10 -9.58 -5.51
C GLU A 153 -4.92 -10.39 -4.23
N SER A 154 -4.70 -11.70 -4.33
CA SER A 154 -4.45 -12.54 -3.15
C SER A 154 -3.08 -12.34 -2.50
N GLY A 155 -2.21 -11.51 -3.09
CA GLY A 155 -0.82 -11.30 -2.64
C GLY A 155 0.11 -12.49 -2.92
N ALA A 156 -0.40 -13.60 -3.46
CA ALA A 156 0.37 -14.82 -3.64
C ALA A 156 1.58 -14.63 -4.55
N ARG A 157 1.40 -13.94 -5.68
CA ARG A 157 2.51 -13.59 -6.58
C ARG A 157 2.10 -12.54 -7.62
N GLY A 158 2.87 -11.47 -7.67
CA GLY A 158 2.68 -10.40 -8.64
C GLY A 158 1.97 -9.23 -8.00
N SER A 159 1.60 -8.25 -8.83
CA SER A 159 0.83 -7.08 -8.42
C SER A 159 -0.01 -6.63 -9.62
N MET A 160 -1.03 -5.82 -9.36
CA MET A 160 -1.83 -5.22 -10.43
C MET A 160 -0.96 -4.40 -11.40
N LEU A 161 0.06 -3.70 -10.89
CA LEU A 161 1.03 -3.02 -11.73
C LEU A 161 1.76 -3.97 -12.69
N ASN A 162 2.09 -5.20 -12.27
CA ASN A 162 2.72 -6.16 -13.18
C ASN A 162 1.76 -6.62 -14.27
N LEU A 163 0.46 -6.80 -13.94
CA LEU A 163 -0.57 -7.10 -14.93
C LEU A 163 -0.75 -5.96 -15.93
N THR A 164 -0.82 -4.72 -15.46
CA THR A 164 -0.84 -3.52 -16.30
C THR A 164 0.34 -3.50 -17.28
N GLN A 165 1.56 -3.84 -16.84
CA GLN A 165 2.73 -3.88 -17.71
C GLN A 165 2.67 -5.00 -18.76
N MET A 166 2.04 -6.13 -18.42
CA MET A 166 1.88 -7.26 -19.33
C MET A 166 0.82 -7.00 -20.39
N ALA A 167 -0.29 -6.37 -20.02
CA ALA A 167 -1.46 -6.19 -20.88
C ALA A 167 -1.57 -4.81 -21.53
N ALA A 168 -1.37 -3.73 -20.76
CA ALA A 168 -1.65 -2.36 -21.19
C ALA A 168 -0.42 -1.62 -21.72
N CYS A 169 0.49 -1.21 -20.83
CA CYS A 169 1.74 -0.55 -21.21
C CYS A 169 2.82 -0.71 -20.14
N VAL A 170 4.09 -0.81 -20.56
CA VAL A 170 5.21 -0.87 -19.60
C VAL A 170 5.44 0.49 -18.92
N GLY A 171 5.27 1.58 -19.68
CA GLY A 171 5.40 2.95 -19.21
C GLY A 171 6.83 3.51 -19.20
N GLN A 172 7.00 4.67 -18.55
CA GLN A 172 8.26 5.43 -18.57
C GLN A 172 9.43 4.66 -17.95
N GLN A 173 10.49 4.46 -18.74
CA GLN A 173 11.77 3.96 -18.22
C GLN A 173 12.59 5.11 -17.67
N ALA A 174 13.11 4.95 -16.47
CA ALA A 174 13.94 5.95 -15.81
C ALA A 174 15.33 5.37 -15.53
N VAL A 175 16.32 6.26 -15.51
CA VAL A 175 17.67 5.95 -15.02
C VAL A 175 18.06 7.03 -14.02
N ARG A 176 18.26 6.65 -12.75
CA ARG A 176 18.62 7.53 -11.61
C ARG A 176 17.59 8.62 -11.32
N GLY A 177 16.31 8.27 -11.47
CA GLY A 177 15.19 9.16 -11.16
C GLY A 177 14.84 10.17 -12.26
N GLU A 178 15.55 10.14 -13.39
CA GLU A 178 15.29 10.98 -14.55
C GLU A 178 14.91 10.11 -15.75
N ARG A 179 14.24 10.69 -16.74
CA ARG A 179 14.06 10.04 -18.05
C ARG A 179 15.41 9.75 -18.70
N ILE A 180 15.42 8.84 -19.67
CA ILE A 180 16.67 8.43 -20.31
C ILE A 180 17.18 9.60 -21.15
N ASN A 181 18.27 10.23 -20.70
CA ASN A 181 18.89 11.36 -21.41
C ASN A 181 20.29 11.03 -21.94
N ARG A 182 20.90 9.95 -21.45
CA ARG A 182 22.27 9.54 -21.82
C ARG A 182 22.28 8.81 -23.15
N GLY A 183 23.10 9.28 -24.08
CA GLY A 183 23.21 8.69 -25.41
C GLY A 183 24.23 9.38 -26.29
N TYR A 184 23.80 9.70 -27.52
CA TYR A 184 24.55 10.49 -28.48
C TYR A 184 24.50 11.99 -28.15
N GLU A 185 25.26 12.80 -28.89
CA GLU A 185 25.24 14.25 -28.73
C GLU A 185 23.86 14.80 -29.14
N GLY A 186 23.16 15.40 -28.16
CA GLY A 186 21.84 15.99 -28.34
C GLY A 186 20.68 15.01 -28.52
N ARG A 187 20.86 13.70 -28.29
CA ARG A 187 19.77 12.71 -28.42
C ARG A 187 20.13 11.38 -27.77
N THR A 188 19.14 10.59 -27.38
CA THR A 188 19.32 9.29 -26.71
C THR A 188 19.80 8.20 -27.68
N LEU A 189 19.10 8.02 -28.80
CA LEU A 189 19.41 7.05 -29.85
C LEU A 189 19.62 7.75 -31.19
N SER A 190 20.38 7.10 -32.09
CA SER A 190 20.66 7.62 -33.43
C SER A 190 19.42 7.73 -34.33
N HIS A 191 18.32 7.10 -33.94
CA HIS A 191 17.03 7.10 -34.64
C HIS A 191 16.20 8.38 -34.38
N PHE A 192 16.47 9.09 -33.28
CA PHE A 192 15.77 10.34 -32.95
C PHE A 192 16.47 11.57 -33.51
N LYS A 193 15.73 12.66 -33.65
CA LYS A 193 16.30 13.95 -34.07
C LYS A 193 17.13 14.55 -32.92
N PRO A 194 18.18 15.34 -33.21
CA PRO A 194 18.85 16.12 -32.17
C PRO A 194 17.87 17.10 -31.52
N GLY A 195 17.85 17.15 -30.19
CA GLY A 195 17.00 18.03 -29.37
C GLY A 195 15.57 17.52 -29.18
N ASP A 196 15.26 16.29 -29.55
CA ASP A 196 13.92 15.71 -29.44
C ASP A 196 13.57 15.39 -27.98
N LEU A 197 12.65 16.15 -27.38
CA LEU A 197 12.21 16.02 -25.98
C LEU A 197 10.97 15.13 -25.77
N SER A 198 10.46 14.53 -26.86
CA SER A 198 9.26 13.69 -26.85
C SER A 198 9.38 12.51 -25.89
N ALA A 199 8.23 11.95 -25.49
CA ALA A 199 8.17 10.83 -24.57
C ALA A 199 8.91 9.58 -25.13
N GLU A 200 8.70 9.24 -26.41
CA GLU A 200 9.37 8.11 -27.06
C GLU A 200 10.90 8.29 -27.11
N ALA A 201 11.36 9.51 -27.44
CA ALA A 201 12.79 9.82 -27.50
C ALA A 201 13.50 9.65 -26.15
N HIS A 202 12.77 9.78 -25.06
CA HIS A 202 13.29 9.73 -23.69
C HIS A 202 12.88 8.47 -22.91
N GLY A 203 12.49 7.41 -23.62
CA GLY A 203 12.32 6.08 -23.04
C GLY A 203 10.95 5.78 -22.45
N PHE A 204 9.91 6.47 -22.90
CA PHE A 204 8.55 5.96 -22.71
C PHE A 204 8.34 4.70 -23.56
N VAL A 205 7.67 3.72 -22.97
CA VAL A 205 7.33 2.44 -23.61
C VAL A 205 5.81 2.33 -23.59
N GLU A 206 5.21 2.51 -24.76
CA GLU A 206 3.76 2.48 -24.93
C GLU A 206 3.26 1.04 -25.04
N ASP A 207 4.07 0.17 -25.67
CA ASP A 207 3.74 -1.24 -25.84
C ASP A 207 3.76 -2.01 -24.50
N SER A 208 2.94 -3.06 -24.44
CA SER A 208 2.93 -4.03 -23.35
C SER A 208 3.85 -5.21 -23.65
N TYR A 209 4.11 -6.08 -22.66
CA TYR A 209 4.85 -7.31 -22.93
C TYR A 209 4.10 -8.26 -23.87
N ARG A 210 2.76 -8.20 -23.88
CA ARG A 210 1.93 -8.97 -24.79
C ARG A 210 1.96 -8.44 -26.22
N SER A 211 1.80 -7.13 -26.43
CA SER A 211 1.87 -6.53 -27.78
C SER A 211 3.28 -6.65 -28.36
N GLY A 212 4.28 -6.60 -27.48
CA GLY A 212 5.68 -6.80 -27.78
C GLY A 212 6.38 -5.48 -28.10
N LEU A 213 7.56 -5.30 -27.48
CA LEU A 213 8.27 -4.02 -27.53
C LEU A 213 8.94 -3.78 -28.89
N THR A 214 8.89 -2.53 -29.36
CA THR A 214 9.72 -2.09 -30.49
C THR A 214 11.22 -2.16 -30.15
N PRO A 215 12.13 -2.21 -31.15
CA PRO A 215 13.57 -2.25 -30.88
C PRO A 215 14.10 -1.07 -30.06
N ARG A 216 13.44 0.10 -30.15
CA ARG A 216 13.81 1.31 -29.40
C ARG A 216 13.42 1.15 -27.93
N GLU A 217 12.17 0.77 -27.68
CA GLU A 217 11.64 0.51 -26.34
C GLU A 217 12.37 -0.64 -25.64
N PHE A 218 12.63 -1.74 -26.33
CA PHE A 218 13.39 -2.85 -25.77
C PHE A 218 14.77 -2.41 -25.26
N PHE A 219 15.43 -1.52 -26.01
CA PHE A 219 16.73 -0.98 -25.60
C PHE A 219 16.62 -0.06 -24.39
N PHE A 220 15.60 0.80 -24.34
CA PHE A 220 15.32 1.65 -23.18
C PHE A 220 14.95 0.84 -21.93
N HIS A 221 14.10 -0.17 -22.08
CA HIS A 221 13.73 -1.09 -21.01
C HIS A 221 14.94 -1.83 -20.45
N ALA A 222 15.86 -2.28 -21.32
CA ALA A 222 17.11 -2.88 -20.89
C ALA A 222 18.02 -1.91 -20.10
N MET A 223 17.98 -0.61 -20.40
CA MET A 223 18.71 0.41 -19.59
C MET A 223 18.10 0.54 -18.20
N GLY A 224 16.77 0.63 -18.09
CA GLY A 224 16.07 0.70 -16.80
C GLY A 224 16.35 -0.55 -15.95
N GLY A 225 16.25 -1.74 -16.55
CA GLY A 225 16.58 -3.00 -15.87
C GLY A 225 18.04 -3.07 -15.40
N ARG A 226 18.98 -2.44 -16.13
CA ARG A 226 20.39 -2.40 -15.72
C ARG A 226 20.60 -1.60 -14.44
N GLU A 227 19.85 -0.52 -14.23
CA GLU A 227 19.93 0.25 -12.99
C GLU A 227 19.58 -0.63 -11.79
N GLY A 228 18.42 -1.31 -11.82
CA GLY A 228 17.96 -2.17 -10.73
C GLY A 228 18.98 -3.24 -10.35
N LEU A 229 19.62 -3.88 -11.34
CA LEU A 229 20.68 -4.87 -11.11
C LEU A 229 21.93 -4.28 -10.44
N VAL A 230 22.37 -3.10 -10.90
CA VAL A 230 23.56 -2.45 -10.36
C VAL A 230 23.30 -1.93 -8.94
N ASP A 231 22.14 -1.31 -8.72
CA ASP A 231 21.77 -0.75 -7.44
C ASP A 231 21.64 -1.82 -6.35
N THR A 232 21.04 -2.96 -6.68
CA THR A 232 20.93 -4.10 -5.77
C THR A 232 22.32 -4.60 -5.35
N ALA A 233 23.25 -4.71 -6.31
CA ALA A 233 24.62 -5.12 -6.05
C ALA A 233 25.37 -4.12 -5.14
N VAL A 234 25.20 -2.81 -5.38
CA VAL A 234 25.89 -1.76 -4.61
C VAL A 234 25.32 -1.64 -3.19
N ARG A 235 24.00 -1.71 -3.02
CA ARG A 235 23.33 -1.55 -1.71
C ARG A 235 23.76 -2.61 -0.70
N THR A 236 23.99 -3.85 -1.16
CA THR A 236 24.41 -4.97 -0.30
C THR A 236 25.65 -4.65 0.54
N SER A 237 26.66 -4.01 -0.08
CA SER A 237 27.92 -3.67 0.60
C SER A 237 27.75 -2.62 1.70
N LYS A 238 26.94 -1.58 1.44
CA LYS A 238 26.68 -0.50 2.39
C LYS A 238 25.80 -0.98 3.54
N SER A 239 24.72 -1.71 3.22
CA SER A 239 23.79 -2.26 4.20
C SER A 239 24.51 -3.20 5.18
N GLY A 240 25.26 -4.19 4.66
CA GLY A 240 26.00 -5.12 5.52
C GLY A 240 27.09 -4.45 6.36
N TYR A 241 27.77 -3.42 5.83
CA TYR A 241 28.75 -2.66 6.60
C TYR A 241 28.10 -1.82 7.71
N LEU A 242 26.98 -1.16 7.43
CA LEU A 242 26.21 -0.42 8.42
C LEU A 242 25.72 -1.37 9.53
N GLN A 243 25.12 -2.49 9.15
CA GLN A 243 24.68 -3.53 10.08
C GLN A 243 25.83 -3.98 10.97
N ARG A 244 27.01 -4.30 10.41
CA ARG A 244 28.18 -4.71 11.21
C ARG A 244 28.63 -3.62 12.18
N ARG A 245 28.60 -2.35 11.77
CA ARG A 245 28.95 -1.23 12.65
C ARG A 245 27.99 -1.10 13.82
N LEU A 246 26.69 -1.22 13.56
CA LEU A 246 25.66 -1.15 14.59
C LEU A 246 25.74 -2.35 15.54
N ILE A 247 25.89 -3.56 15.01
CA ILE A 247 26.07 -4.78 15.82
C ILE A 247 27.27 -4.63 16.76
N ASN A 248 28.44 -4.23 16.24
CA ASN A 248 29.63 -4.07 17.08
C ASN A 248 29.54 -2.92 18.09
N ALA A 249 28.65 -1.94 17.86
CA ALA A 249 28.44 -0.83 18.79
C ALA A 249 27.43 -1.17 19.90
N LEU A 250 26.47 -2.06 19.61
CA LEU A 250 25.35 -2.38 20.50
C LEU A 250 25.44 -3.80 21.10
N SER A 251 26.45 -4.60 20.73
CA SER A 251 26.60 -6.00 21.16
C SER A 251 26.76 -6.19 22.66
N GLU A 252 27.13 -5.13 23.37
CA GLU A 252 27.39 -5.15 24.82
C GLU A 252 26.19 -4.71 25.64
N LEU A 253 25.08 -4.32 25.01
CA LEU A 253 23.87 -3.90 25.70
C LEU A 253 23.05 -5.12 26.12
N GLU A 254 22.68 -5.16 27.40
CA GLU A 254 21.78 -6.17 27.95
C GLU A 254 20.74 -5.56 28.89
N THR A 255 19.55 -6.14 28.91
CA THR A 255 18.48 -5.77 29.85
C THR A 255 18.71 -6.50 31.17
N GLN A 256 18.83 -5.74 32.25
CA GLN A 256 19.01 -6.26 33.61
C GLN A 256 17.67 -6.61 34.26
N TYR A 257 17.72 -7.36 35.37
CA TYR A 257 16.52 -7.77 36.11
C TYR A 257 15.68 -6.61 36.67
N ASP A 258 16.24 -5.40 36.74
CA ASP A 258 15.54 -4.19 37.18
C ASP A 258 14.84 -3.43 36.03
N GLY A 259 14.86 -3.97 34.80
CA GLY A 259 14.26 -3.36 33.61
C GLY A 259 15.15 -2.32 32.91
N THR A 260 16.32 -2.00 33.48
CA THR A 260 17.28 -1.08 32.86
C THR A 260 18.08 -1.77 31.76
N VAL A 261 18.48 -1.03 30.74
CA VAL A 261 19.43 -1.49 29.71
C VAL A 261 20.81 -0.94 30.03
N ARG A 262 21.79 -1.82 30.19
CA ARG A 262 23.16 -1.46 30.60
C ARG A 262 24.21 -2.03 29.67
N ASP A 263 25.37 -1.37 29.63
CA ASP A 263 26.57 -1.89 28.98
C ASP A 263 27.38 -2.82 29.91
N THR A 264 28.48 -3.39 29.41
CA THR A 264 29.37 -4.28 30.18
C THR A 264 30.10 -3.58 31.35
N SER A 265 30.14 -2.25 31.36
CA SER A 265 30.72 -1.43 32.42
C SER A 265 29.69 -0.96 33.46
N ASP A 266 28.46 -1.50 33.39
CA ASP A 266 27.33 -1.17 34.24
C ASP A 266 26.84 0.29 34.10
N ASN A 267 27.14 0.94 32.96
CA ASN A 267 26.55 2.24 32.64
C ASN A 267 25.12 2.04 32.14
N ILE A 268 24.18 2.80 32.71
CA ILE A 268 22.78 2.78 32.30
C ILE A 268 22.62 3.56 30.99
N VAL A 269 22.09 2.89 29.96
CA VAL A 269 21.77 3.47 28.64
C VAL A 269 20.29 3.83 28.55
N GLN A 270 19.40 2.94 29.01
CA GLN A 270 17.98 3.22 29.19
C GLN A 270 17.56 2.84 30.60
N PHE A 271 16.73 3.69 31.22
CA PHE A 271 16.17 3.42 32.55
C PHE A 271 15.06 2.37 32.51
N GLU A 272 14.42 2.22 31.36
CA GLU A 272 13.36 1.26 31.08
C GLU A 272 13.53 0.80 29.63
N PHE A 273 13.55 -0.52 29.42
CA PHE A 273 13.67 -1.09 28.07
C PHE A 273 12.55 -0.57 27.18
N GLY A 274 12.87 0.01 26.03
CA GLY A 274 11.84 0.49 25.10
C GLY A 274 10.99 1.68 25.58
N GLU A 275 11.28 2.25 26.75
CA GLU A 275 10.45 3.26 27.45
C GLU A 275 9.09 2.76 27.97
N ASP A 276 8.73 1.50 27.68
CA ASP A 276 7.46 0.86 28.05
C ASP A 276 7.63 -0.55 28.66
N ASN A 277 8.87 -1.07 28.68
CA ASN A 277 9.25 -2.39 29.12
C ASN A 277 8.54 -3.53 28.36
N THR A 278 8.02 -3.25 27.16
CA THR A 278 7.34 -4.24 26.33
C THR A 278 8.30 -4.84 25.30
N SER A 279 8.04 -6.08 24.90
CA SER A 279 8.83 -6.72 23.85
C SER A 279 8.15 -6.50 22.51
N PRO A 280 8.85 -6.02 21.47
CA PRO A 280 8.27 -5.83 20.14
C PRO A 280 7.79 -7.13 19.48
N VAL A 281 8.18 -8.29 20.02
CA VAL A 281 7.73 -9.62 19.56
C VAL A 281 6.37 -10.00 20.16
N LYS A 282 5.96 -9.36 21.26
CA LYS A 282 4.74 -9.72 22.01
C LYS A 282 3.63 -8.68 21.92
N VAL A 283 3.94 -7.44 21.56
CA VAL A 283 2.96 -6.38 21.36
C VAL A 283 2.06 -6.66 20.16
N SER A 284 0.84 -6.13 20.19
CA SER A 284 -0.06 -6.13 19.03
C SER A 284 0.54 -5.32 17.89
N SER A 285 0.18 -5.67 16.65
CA SER A 285 0.52 -4.92 15.44
C SER A 285 -0.30 -3.63 15.30
N SER A 286 -1.34 -3.44 16.12
CA SER A 286 -2.21 -2.27 16.10
C SER A 286 -1.45 -0.99 16.45
N ASP A 287 -1.47 -0.02 15.54
CA ASP A 287 -0.65 1.21 15.58
C ASP A 287 -0.89 2.11 16.82
N ASP A 288 -2.03 1.97 17.50
CA ASP A 288 -2.48 2.98 18.47
C ASP A 288 -2.15 2.66 19.94
N ASN A 289 -1.95 1.41 20.34
CA ASN A 289 -1.75 1.07 21.76
C ASN A 289 -0.79 -0.12 21.98
N GLU A 290 0.12 0.02 22.96
CA GLU A 290 1.03 -1.06 23.44
C GLU A 290 0.28 -2.30 23.95
N ILE A 291 -0.94 -2.08 24.42
CA ILE A 291 -1.89 -3.09 24.87
C ILE A 291 -3.13 -2.89 24.02
N ASP A 292 -3.52 -3.92 23.28
CA ASP A 292 -4.79 -3.93 22.56
C ASP A 292 -5.96 -4.01 23.54
N VAL A 293 -6.38 -2.84 24.05
CA VAL A 293 -7.44 -2.74 25.05
C VAL A 293 -8.76 -3.20 24.47
N ASP A 294 -9.02 -2.91 23.19
CA ASP A 294 -10.28 -3.21 22.53
C ASP A 294 -10.42 -4.72 22.35
N GLU A 295 -9.41 -5.42 21.81
CA GLU A 295 -9.42 -6.88 21.68
C GLU A 295 -9.56 -7.57 23.05
N ILE A 296 -8.87 -7.04 24.08
CA ILE A 296 -8.97 -7.59 25.43
C ILE A 296 -10.38 -7.36 26.01
N ALA A 297 -10.94 -6.16 25.84
CA ALA A 297 -12.27 -5.83 26.33
C ALA A 297 -13.34 -6.71 25.68
N ASP A 298 -13.29 -6.86 24.36
CA ASP A 298 -14.22 -7.71 23.61
C ASP A 298 -14.13 -9.16 24.06
N ARG A 299 -12.92 -9.69 24.27
CA ARG A 299 -12.73 -11.06 24.76
C ARG A 299 -13.24 -11.26 26.19
N VAL A 300 -13.04 -10.29 27.07
CA VAL A 300 -13.56 -10.35 28.44
C VAL A 300 -15.09 -10.26 28.43
N LEU A 301 -15.65 -9.38 27.60
CA LEU A 301 -17.09 -9.23 27.46
C LEU A 301 -17.73 -10.53 26.94
N ALA A 302 -17.15 -11.15 25.92
CA ALA A 302 -17.62 -12.44 25.41
C ALA A 302 -17.56 -13.54 26.49
N ALA A 303 -16.42 -13.66 27.20
CA ALA A 303 -16.22 -14.70 28.20
C ALA A 303 -17.11 -14.57 29.45
N GLU A 304 -17.44 -13.33 29.85
CA GLU A 304 -18.21 -13.08 31.09
C GLU A 304 -19.72 -12.88 30.84
N PHE A 305 -20.15 -12.47 29.63
CA PHE A 305 -21.53 -12.03 29.37
C PHE A 305 -22.27 -12.75 28.23
N GLU A 306 -21.77 -13.91 27.77
CA GLU A 306 -22.44 -14.73 26.74
C GLU A 306 -23.92 -15.10 27.06
N ASP A 307 -24.31 -15.10 28.34
CA ASP A 307 -25.70 -15.35 28.78
C ASP A 307 -26.55 -14.07 29.04
N GLU A 308 -25.96 -12.86 29.02
CA GLU A 308 -26.65 -11.59 29.39
C GLU A 308 -26.60 -10.50 28.30
N GLY A 309 -26.07 -10.79 27.11
CA GLY A 309 -25.85 -9.81 26.02
C GLY A 309 -27.08 -9.03 25.53
N GLU A 310 -28.31 -9.49 25.78
CA GLU A 310 -29.52 -8.71 25.48
C GLU A 310 -29.88 -7.67 26.57
N GLU A 311 -29.35 -7.79 27.79
CA GLU A 311 -29.70 -6.89 28.90
C GLU A 311 -28.75 -5.68 29.02
N PHE A 312 -27.51 -5.79 28.54
CA PHE A 312 -26.50 -4.72 28.61
C PHE A 312 -26.51 -3.74 27.42
N ALA A 313 -27.16 -4.09 26.29
CA ALA A 313 -27.38 -3.17 25.17
C ALA A 313 -28.48 -2.13 25.44
N GLY A 314 -29.14 -2.20 26.60
CA GLY A 314 -29.92 -1.09 27.11
C GLY A 314 -28.98 -0.02 27.64
N GLU A 315 -28.92 1.14 26.99
CA GLU A 315 -28.28 2.36 27.52
C GLU A 315 -28.75 2.61 28.96
N GLN A 316 -28.03 2.07 29.93
CA GLN A 316 -28.23 2.39 31.33
C GLN A 316 -27.09 3.30 31.72
N ALA A 317 -27.37 4.60 31.66
CA ALA A 317 -26.54 5.70 32.14
C ALA A 317 -25.81 5.32 33.44
N THR A 318 -24.51 5.01 33.34
CA THR A 318 -23.68 4.59 34.48
C THR A 318 -23.17 5.76 35.32
N ASN A 319 -23.58 6.99 34.99
CA ASN A 319 -23.23 8.19 35.73
C ASN A 319 -24.43 8.78 36.47
N LEU A 320 -24.29 8.93 37.79
CA LEU A 320 -25.21 9.70 38.66
C LEU A 320 -25.38 11.17 38.21
N SER A 321 -24.56 11.68 37.28
CA SER A 321 -24.71 12.99 36.66
C SER A 321 -25.74 13.05 35.53
N GLU A 322 -26.07 11.93 34.89
CA GLU A 322 -27.02 11.90 33.76
C GLU A 322 -28.48 11.81 34.22
N SER A 323 -28.71 11.39 35.47
CA SER A 323 -30.06 11.36 36.09
C SER A 323 -30.47 12.68 36.76
N ALA A 324 -29.62 13.70 36.75
CA ALA A 324 -29.85 14.96 37.46
C ALA A 324 -30.67 15.99 36.65
N ASP A 325 -30.70 15.88 35.32
CA ASP A 325 -31.37 16.88 34.47
C ASP A 325 -32.89 16.70 34.37
N ASP A 326 -33.41 15.48 34.53
CA ASP A 326 -34.86 15.22 34.44
C ASP A 326 -35.70 15.75 35.62
N ARG A 327 -35.04 16.27 36.67
CA ARG A 327 -35.71 16.92 37.80
C ARG A 327 -35.70 18.46 37.73
N MET A 328 -34.97 19.07 36.80
CA MET A 328 -34.96 20.53 36.62
C MET A 328 -36.01 21.05 35.62
N ASP A 329 -36.65 20.18 34.85
CA ASP A 329 -37.58 20.62 33.80
C ASP A 329 -39.08 20.58 34.19
N ARG A 330 -39.40 20.31 35.47
CA ARG A 330 -40.79 20.31 35.98
C ARG A 330 -41.26 21.65 36.57
N ASP A 331 -40.40 22.67 36.63
CA ASP A 331 -40.71 23.98 37.24
C ASP A 331 -40.54 25.19 36.30
N ARG A 332 -40.55 25.00 34.97
CA ARG A 332 -40.57 26.12 34.01
C ARG A 332 -42.02 26.52 33.68
N PRO A 333 -42.46 27.75 33.95
CA PRO A 333 -43.78 28.22 33.55
C PRO A 333 -43.82 28.42 32.04
N SER A 334 -44.91 27.97 31.42
CA SER A 334 -45.20 28.11 30.00
C SER A 334 -45.22 29.60 29.56
N SER A 335 -44.28 30.01 28.72
CA SER A 335 -44.37 31.23 27.91
C SER A 335 -43.71 30.97 26.55
N HIS A 336 -44.51 30.74 25.51
CA HIS A 336 -44.79 31.70 24.43
C HIS A 336 -43.64 31.94 23.44
N GLY A 337 -43.81 31.34 22.26
CA GLY A 337 -43.37 31.75 20.92
C GLY A 337 -42.13 32.62 20.74
N ALA A 338 -41.14 32.08 20.02
CA ALA A 338 -40.22 32.86 19.21
C ALA A 338 -40.04 32.16 17.85
N ALA A 339 -40.21 32.97 16.80
CA ALA A 339 -40.16 32.64 15.38
C ALA A 339 -38.70 32.44 14.89
N PRO A 340 -38.45 31.93 13.66
CA PRO A 340 -37.12 31.57 13.22
C PRO A 340 -36.26 32.82 12.96
N ILE A 341 -34.98 32.73 13.30
CA ILE A 341 -33.98 33.77 13.13
C ILE A 341 -33.47 33.73 11.69
N ASP A 342 -33.70 34.83 10.96
CA ASP A 342 -33.06 35.13 9.68
C ASP A 342 -31.55 35.38 9.89
N VAL A 343 -30.72 34.76 9.04
CA VAL A 343 -29.28 35.02 8.93
C VAL A 343 -29.08 36.09 7.85
N PRO A 344 -28.46 37.26 8.14
CA PRO A 344 -28.18 38.23 7.10
C PRO A 344 -26.87 37.92 6.38
N GLU A 345 -26.89 38.13 5.06
CA GLU A 345 -25.79 38.02 4.11
C GLU A 345 -24.57 38.88 4.52
N VAL A 346 -23.38 38.30 4.38
CA VAL A 346 -22.10 39.00 4.47
C VAL A 346 -21.82 39.65 3.11
N GLY A 347 -21.85 40.98 3.05
CA GLY A 347 -21.35 41.78 1.94
C GLY A 347 -19.99 42.38 2.29
N ASP A 348 -19.12 42.43 1.28
CA ASP A 348 -17.73 42.90 1.29
C ASP A 348 -17.54 44.35 1.78
N ASP A 349 -16.43 44.57 2.50
CA ASP A 349 -15.64 45.81 2.61
C ASP A 349 -14.14 45.48 2.65
#